data_AF-U1WL19-F1
#
_entry.id   AF-U1WL19-F1
#
_cell.length_a   1.000
_cell.length_b   1.000
_cell.length_c   1.000
_cell.angle_alpha   90.00
_cell.angle_beta   90.00
_cell.angle_gamma   90.00
#
_symmetry.space_group_name_H-M   'P 1'
#
loop_
_entity.id
_entity.type
_entity.pdbx_description
1 polymer ?
#
loop_
_entity_poly.entity_id
_entity_poly.type
_entity_poly.pdbx_seq_one_letter_code
_entity_poly.pdbx_strand_id
1 'polypeptide(L)' 'MRQSGIANISDVQWATLEVSGQLGYQLKTEKQPVTKQDIENSVRLIETRLSYSQIVAQSGQVAYTENIYF' A
#
# COMPACT_ATOMS: atom_id res chain seq x y z
N MET A 1 1.27 24.02 -3.91
CA MET A 1 0.49 22.76 -3.81
C MET A 1 -0.32 22.49 -5.07
N ARG A 2 -1.27 23.37 -5.46
CA ARG A 2 -2.05 23.18 -6.71
C ARG A 2 -1.17 23.11 -7.96
N GLN A 3 -0.10 23.90 -8.03
CA GLN A 3 0.91 23.83 -9.11
C GLN A 3 1.62 22.46 -9.19
N SER A 4 1.64 21.71 -8.08
CA SER A 4 2.21 20.36 -7.98
C SER A 4 1.17 19.26 -8.18
N GLY A 5 -0.04 19.60 -8.67
CA GLY A 5 -1.13 18.64 -8.90
C GLY A 5 -1.88 18.19 -7.65
N ILE A 6 -1.62 18.79 -6.48
CA ILE A 6 -2.25 18.39 -5.21
C ILE A 6 -3.54 19.18 -5.02
N ALA A 7 -4.67 18.48 -5.10
CA ALA A 7 -6.00 19.08 -5.00
C ALA A 7 -6.36 19.51 -3.57
N ASN A 8 -6.05 18.68 -2.57
CA ASN A 8 -6.39 18.94 -1.17
C ASN A 8 -5.14 18.97 -0.30
N ILE A 9 -5.02 19.99 0.56
CA ILE A 9 -3.93 20.10 1.54
C ILE A 9 -3.96 18.94 2.55
N SER A 10 -5.14 18.37 2.82
CA SER A 10 -5.32 17.23 3.72
C SER A 10 -4.68 15.95 3.23
N ASP A 11 -4.31 15.85 1.95
CA ASP A 11 -3.64 14.68 1.36
C ASP A 11 -2.11 14.72 1.57
N VAL A 12 -1.60 15.80 2.15
CA VAL A 12 -0.16 16.05 2.35
C VAL A 12 0.23 15.65 3.77
N GLN A 13 1.32 14.88 3.89
CA GLN A 13 1.90 14.51 5.18
C GLN A 13 2.78 15.64 5.72
N TRP A 14 3.63 16.20 4.87
CA TRP A 14 4.46 17.37 5.18
C TRP A 14 4.78 18.15 3.91
N ALA A 15 5.11 19.43 4.07
CA ALA A 15 5.60 20.29 3.02
C ALA A 15 6.65 21.26 3.56
N THR A 16 7.68 21.53 2.76
CA THR A 16 8.83 22.37 3.10
C THR A 16 9.02 23.41 1.99
N LEU A 17 9.20 24.67 2.38
CA LEU A 17 9.64 25.72 1.45
C LEU A 17 11.17 25.73 1.42
N GLU A 18 11.75 25.44 0.27
CA GLU A 18 13.20 25.40 0.07
C GLU A 18 13.76 26.79 -0.19
N VAL A 19 15.07 26.96 0.02
CA VAL A 19 15.79 28.23 -0.22
C VAL A 19 15.70 28.70 -1.69
N SER A 20 15.46 27.77 -2.61
CA SER A 20 15.21 28.04 -4.04
C SER A 20 13.83 28.66 -4.31
N GLY A 21 12.96 28.72 -3.31
CA GLY A 21 11.55 29.10 -3.44
C GLY A 21 10.64 27.96 -3.91
N GLN A 22 11.17 26.75 -4.09
CA GLN A 22 10.39 25.57 -4.46
C GLN A 22 9.73 24.93 -3.24
N LEU A 23 8.63 24.21 -3.49
CA LEU A 23 7.91 23.47 -2.47
C LEU A 23 8.27 21.99 -2.54
N GLY A 24 9.08 21.51 -1.61
CA GLY A 24 9.22 20.10 -1.32
C GLY A 24 7.98 19.60 -0.57
N TYR A 25 7.51 18.39 -0.84
CA TYR A 25 6.36 17.81 -0.13
C TYR A 25 6.38 16.29 -0.17
N GLN A 26 5.61 15.69 0.73
CA GLN A 26 5.27 14.27 0.69
C GLN A 26 3.77 14.08 0.90
N LEU A 27 3.17 13.21 0.09
CA LEU A 27 1.79 12.79 0.27
C LEU A 27 1.69 11.77 1.41
N LYS A 28 0.53 11.73 2.06
CA LYS A 28 0.20 10.64 2.98
C LYS A 28 0.30 9.29 2.27
N THR A 29 0.66 8.24 2.99
CA THR A 29 0.94 6.91 2.42
C THR A 29 -0.21 6.42 1.54
N GLU A 30 -1.45 6.56 1.98
CA GLU A 30 -2.66 6.16 1.26
C GLU A 30 -3.00 7.01 0.03
N LYS A 31 -2.25 8.10 -0.18
CA LYS A 31 -2.37 9.01 -1.33
C LYS A 31 -1.17 8.94 -2.27
N GLN A 32 -0.14 8.16 -1.93
CA GLN A 32 1.01 7.97 -2.81
C GLN A 32 0.64 7.08 -4.01
N PRO A 33 1.23 7.31 -5.19
CA PRO A 33 1.03 6.43 -6.34
C PRO A 33 1.48 5.01 -6.01
N VAL A 34 0.65 4.03 -6.39
CA VAL A 34 1.01 2.62 -6.29
C VAL A 34 2.13 2.31 -7.29
N THR A 35 3.16 1.60 -6.83
CA THR A 35 4.25 1.13 -7.68
C THR A 35 3.93 -0.24 -8.29
N LYS A 36 4.65 -0.63 -9.34
CA LYS A 36 4.54 -1.99 -9.89
C LYS A 36 4.86 -3.06 -8.84
N GLN A 37 5.83 -2.79 -7.96
CA GLN A 37 6.22 -3.71 -6.89
C GLN A 37 5.08 -3.94 -5.89
N ASP A 38 4.31 -2.90 -5.55
CA ASP A 38 3.16 -3.00 -4.64
C ASP A 38 2.09 -3.94 -5.21
N ILE A 39 1.86 -3.85 -6.53
CA ILE A 39 0.93 -4.73 -7.24
C ILE A 39 1.45 -6.18 -7.23
N GLU A 40 2.72 -6.39 -7.57
CA GLU A 40 3.34 -7.72 -7.56
C GLU A 40 3.29 -8.37 -6.16
N ASN A 41 3.53 -7.59 -5.11
CA ASN A 41 3.43 -8.04 -3.72
C ASN A 41 1.99 -8.43 -3.37
N SER A 42 1.01 -7.65 -3.83
CA SER A 42 -0.41 -7.93 -3.63
C SER A 42 -0.84 -9.22 -4.35
N VAL A 43 -0.42 -9.40 -5.61
CA VAL A 43 -0.69 -10.62 -6.39
C VAL A 43 -0.08 -11.84 -5.72
N ARG A 44 1.19 -11.77 -5.30
CA ARG A 44 1.87 -12.87 -4.58
C ARG A 44 1.14 -13.25 -3.30
N LEU A 45 0.68 -12.26 -2.53
CA LEU A 45 -0.09 -12.51 -1.31
C LEU A 45 -1.40 -13.25 -1.61
N ILE A 46 -2.11 -12.84 -2.66
CA ILE A 46 -3.34 -13.48 -3.12
C ILE A 46 -3.07 -14.92 -3.54
N GLU A 47 -2.07 -15.16 -4.41
CA GLU A 47 -1.69 -16.50 -4.87
C GLU A 47 -1.31 -17.43 -3.70
N THR A 48 -0.57 -16.92 -2.73
CA THR A 48 -0.18 -17.66 -1.52
C THR A 48 -1.40 -18.08 -0.69
N ARG A 49 -2.34 -17.16 -0.46
CA ARG A 49 -3.57 -17.43 0.31
C ARG A 49 -4.49 -18.40 -0.42
N LEU A 50 -4.64 -18.25 -1.74
CA LEU A 50 -5.43 -19.18 -2.56
C LEU A 50 -4.84 -20.58 -2.56
N SER A 51 -3.51 -20.71 -2.71
CA SER A 51 -2.82 -22.01 -2.67
C SER A 51 -3.01 -22.72 -1.33
N TYR A 52 -2.90 -21.98 -0.21
CA TYR A 52 -3.15 -22.51 1.13
C TYR A 52 -4.59 -23.02 1.29
N SER A 53 -5.59 -22.26 0.81
CA SER A 53 -7.00 -22.65 0.90
C SER A 53 -7.31 -23.98 0.17
N GLN A 54 -6.66 -24.23 -0.97
CA GLN A 54 -6.83 -25.47 -1.73
C GLN A 54 -6.25 -26.69 -0.99
N ILE A 55 -5.13 -26.52 -0.29
CA ILE A 55 -4.51 -27.59 0.51
C ILE A 55 -5.40 -27.95 1.70
N VAL A 56 -5.98 -26.96 2.39
CA VAL A 56 -6.88 -27.19 3.53
C VAL A 56 -8.20 -27.83 3.09
N ALA A 57 -8.75 -27.43 1.95
CA ALA A 57 -9.96 -28.03 1.38
C ALA A 57 -9.78 -29.51 1.01
N GLN A 58 -8.57 -29.92 0.64
CA GLN A 58 -8.25 -31.32 0.29
C GLN A 58 -7.86 -32.20 1.48
N SER A 59 -7.39 -31.61 2.58
CA SER A 59 -6.89 -32.35 3.76
C SER A 59 -7.88 -32.43 4.93
N GLY A 60 -9.06 -31.80 4.83
CA GLY A 60 -10.16 -31.97 5.79
C GLY A 60 -9.90 -31.46 7.22
N GLN A 61 -8.75 -30.84 7.48
CA GLN A 61 -8.42 -30.25 8.78
C GLN A 61 -8.39 -28.72 8.69
N VAL A 62 -9.48 -28.08 9.13
CA VAL A 62 -9.63 -26.63 9.15
C VAL A 62 -8.77 -26.04 10.30
N ALA A 63 -7.51 -25.74 10.02
CA ALA A 63 -6.69 -24.95 10.94
C ALA A 63 -6.93 -23.46 10.64
N TYR A 64 -7.77 -22.81 11.45
CA TYR A 64 -7.83 -21.35 11.48
C TYR A 64 -6.50 -20.84 12.02
N THR A 65 -5.59 -20.47 11.13
CA THR A 65 -4.42 -19.67 11.52
C THR A 65 -4.71 -18.22 11.21
N GLU A 66 -5.22 -17.51 12.22
CA GLU A 66 -5.15 -16.04 12.26
C GLU A 66 -3.68 -15.64 12.40
N ASN A 67 -2.95 -15.64 11.30
CA ASN A 67 -1.70 -14.91 11.20
C ASN A 67 -1.96 -13.71 10.29
N ILE A 68 -2.46 -12.65 10.92
CA ILE A 68 -2.37 -11.28 10.43
C ILE A 68 -1.62 -10.50 11.51
N TYR A 69 -0.29 -10.56 11.45
CA TYR A 69 0.54 -9.56 12.10
C TYR A 69 0.82 -8.47 11.06
N PHE A 70 0.31 -7.27 11.31
CA PHE A 70 0.76 -6.03 10.69
C PHE A 70 1.99 -5.51 11.44
#